data_AF-A0AA38MQG5-F1
#
_entry.id   AF-A0AA38MQG5-F1
#
_cell.length_a   1.000
_cell.length_b   1.000
_cell.length_c   1.000
_cell.angle_alpha   90.00
_cell.angle_beta   90.00
_cell.angle_gamma   90.00
#
_symmetry.space_group_name_H-M   'P 1'
#
loop_
_entity.id
_entity.type
_entity.pdbx_description
1 polymer ?
#
loop_
_entity_poly.entity_id
_entity_poly.type
_entity_poly.pdbx_seq_one_letter_code
_entity_poly.pdbx_strand_id
1 'polypeptide(L)'
;MSSTTVNALTDSLPNNVPTLNSAGKNWAIFELRFISAVQGKGKWGHFDGSTTRPVLTSPTVSLISDMGDWFKDEASARNMLLSKVPDSIALKLCKHLTVEAAWAALNTEFTEKSGYAQTNL
;
A
#
# COMPACT_ATOMS: atom_id res chain seq x y z
N MET A 1 22.95 22.49 11.83
CA MET A 1 21.65 22.50 11.14
C MET A 1 21.63 21.32 10.20
N SER A 2 20.96 20.23 10.59
CA SER A 2 20.97 18.98 9.82
C SER A 2 19.56 18.69 9.34
N SER A 3 19.46 18.48 8.03
CA SER A 3 18.26 18.46 7.22
C SER A 3 17.35 17.28 7.54
N THR A 4 16.32 17.49 8.37
CA THR A 4 15.28 16.47 8.66
C THR A 4 14.10 16.56 7.66
N THR A 5 14.05 17.59 6.81
CA THR A 5 12.88 17.90 5.98
C THR A 5 12.80 17.13 4.66
N VAL A 6 13.85 16.39 4.27
CA VAL A 6 13.88 15.74 2.93
C VAL A 6 13.24 14.34 2.95
N ASN A 7 13.42 13.56 4.02
CA ASN A 7 12.92 12.18 4.06
C ASN A 7 11.39 12.08 4.14
N ALA A 8 10.70 13.02 4.78
CA ALA A 8 9.24 12.99 4.93
C ALA A 8 8.48 13.18 3.59
N LEU A 9 9.10 13.79 2.59
CA LEU A 9 8.52 13.96 1.25
C LEU A 9 8.67 12.71 0.37
N THR A 10 9.55 11.79 0.73
CA THR A 10 9.86 10.61 -0.11
C THR A 10 8.79 9.53 -0.02
N ASP A 11 7.96 9.48 1.02
CA ASP A 11 6.90 8.47 1.15
C ASP A 11 5.51 8.98 0.77
N SER A 12 5.37 10.24 0.36
CA SER A 12 4.08 10.77 -0.10
C SER A 12 3.78 10.36 -1.54
N LEU A 13 2.53 9.95 -1.77
CA LEU A 13 2.02 9.69 -3.11
C LEU A 13 1.83 11.01 -3.87
N PRO A 14 2.12 11.05 -5.19
CA PRO A 14 1.94 12.26 -5.96
C PRO A 14 0.45 12.67 -6.02
N ASN A 15 0.22 13.97 -6.20
CA ASN A 15 -1.12 14.57 -6.16
C ASN A 15 -2.07 14.06 -7.24
N ASN A 16 -1.54 13.46 -8.31
CA ASN A 16 -2.32 12.85 -9.39
C ASN A 16 -2.93 11.49 -9.03
N VAL A 17 -2.56 10.91 -7.88
CA VAL A 17 -3.21 9.70 -7.35
C VAL A 17 -4.51 10.14 -6.65
N PRO A 18 -5.69 9.77 -7.18
CA PRO A 18 -6.95 10.20 -6.60
C PRO A 18 -7.19 9.50 -5.25
N THR A 19 -8.04 10.09 -4.41
CA THR A 19 -8.59 9.41 -3.24
C THR A 19 -9.69 8.45 -3.69
N LEU A 20 -9.75 7.25 -3.13
CA LEU A 20 -10.79 6.27 -3.41
C LEU A 20 -12.16 6.80 -3.00
N ASN A 21 -13.14 6.71 -3.89
CA ASN A 21 -14.52 7.03 -3.59
C ASN A 21 -15.14 5.86 -2.80
N SER A 22 -15.83 6.13 -1.70
CA SER A 22 -16.48 5.10 -0.87
C SER A 22 -17.48 4.21 -1.63
N ALA A 23 -18.08 4.73 -2.71
CA ALA A 23 -18.98 3.99 -3.61
C ALA A 23 -18.24 3.23 -4.72
N GLY A 24 -16.91 3.35 -4.82
CA GLY A 24 -16.08 2.61 -5.78
C GLY A 24 -16.11 3.09 -7.21
N LYS A 25 -16.78 4.22 -7.50
CA LYS A 25 -16.94 4.75 -8.86
C LYS A 25 -15.64 5.04 -9.60
N ASN A 26 -14.57 5.36 -8.87
CA ASN A 26 -13.26 5.65 -9.43
C ASN A 26 -12.25 4.51 -9.19
N TRP A 27 -12.70 3.29 -8.88
CA TRP A 27 -11.82 2.16 -8.55
C TRP A 27 -10.74 1.94 -9.62
N ALA A 28 -11.11 1.77 -10.89
CA ALA A 28 -10.16 1.47 -11.96
C ALA A 28 -9.05 2.52 -12.12
N ILE A 29 -9.40 3.82 -12.05
CA ILE A 29 -8.42 4.89 -12.18
C ILE A 29 -7.60 5.07 -10.88
N PHE A 30 -8.22 4.84 -9.72
CA PHE A 30 -7.53 4.80 -8.44
C PHE A 30 -6.47 3.70 -8.45
N GLU A 31 -6.86 2.47 -8.76
CA GLU A 31 -6.00 1.30 -8.80
C GLU A 31 -4.81 1.54 -9.74
N LEU A 32 -5.08 1.88 -11.01
CA LEU A 32 -4.03 2.14 -12.00
C LEU A 32 -3.00 3.18 -11.52
N ARG A 33 -3.46 4.32 -10.99
CA ARG A 33 -2.57 5.41 -10.56
C ARG A 33 -1.86 5.08 -9.26
N PHE A 34 -2.54 4.41 -8.33
CA PHE A 34 -1.98 4.00 -7.06
C PHE A 34 -0.85 2.97 -7.26
N ILE A 35 -1.10 1.91 -8.04
CA ILE A 35 -0.09 0.91 -8.39
C ILE A 35 1.14 1.57 -9.01
N SER A 36 0.93 2.41 -10.04
CA SER A 36 2.03 3.11 -10.73
C SER A 36 2.87 3.96 -9.78
N ALA A 37 2.22 4.67 -8.85
CA ALA A 37 2.92 5.54 -7.91
C ALA A 37 3.68 4.76 -6.82
N VAL A 38 3.11 3.66 -6.33
CA VAL A 38 3.77 2.77 -5.36
C VAL A 38 4.96 2.04 -6.00
N GLN A 39 4.83 1.61 -7.26
CA GLN A 39 5.93 1.04 -8.04
C GLN A 39 7.06 2.05 -8.22
N GLY A 40 6.74 3.31 -8.55
CA GLY A 40 7.73 4.39 -8.63
C GLY A 40 8.46 4.68 -7.32
N LYS A 41 7.91 4.24 -6.17
CA LYS A 41 8.52 4.34 -4.83
C LYS A 41 9.24 3.06 -4.40
N GLY A 42 9.19 2.00 -5.21
CA GLY A 42 9.80 0.70 -4.92
C GLY A 42 9.11 -0.11 -3.82
N LYS A 43 7.87 0.23 -3.43
CA LYS A 43 7.15 -0.43 -2.32
C LYS A 43 6.11 -1.46 -2.78
N TRP A 44 5.96 -1.65 -4.10
CA TRP A 44 4.90 -2.50 -4.66
C TRP A 44 4.98 -3.95 -4.20
N GLY A 45 6.19 -4.45 -3.93
CA GLY A 45 6.38 -5.81 -3.41
C GLY A 45 5.69 -6.11 -2.07
N HIS A 46 5.34 -5.07 -1.29
CA HIS A 46 4.56 -5.22 -0.06
C HIS A 46 3.05 -5.36 -0.32
N PHE A 47 2.57 -4.92 -1.48
CA PHE A 47 1.16 -4.98 -1.89
C PHE A 47 0.83 -6.27 -2.63
N ASP A 48 1.73 -6.75 -3.49
CA ASP A 48 1.54 -8.00 -4.25
C ASP A 48 2.12 -9.24 -3.57
N GLY A 49 2.80 -9.06 -2.43
CA GLY A 49 3.40 -10.14 -1.64
C GLY A 49 4.77 -10.62 -2.14
N SER A 50 5.35 -10.00 -3.18
CA SER A 50 6.68 -10.40 -3.67
C SER A 50 7.80 -10.13 -2.66
N THR A 51 7.62 -9.14 -1.78
CA THR A 51 8.56 -8.80 -0.70
C THR A 51 8.11 -9.46 0.60
N THR A 52 8.49 -10.71 0.77
CA THR A 52 8.12 -11.50 1.96
C THR A 52 8.80 -10.99 3.22
N ARG A 53 8.09 -11.05 4.35
CA ARG A 53 8.66 -10.75 5.67
C ARG A 53 9.86 -11.66 5.97
N PRO A 54 11.03 -11.09 6.34
CA PRO A 54 12.19 -11.89 6.75
C PRO A 54 11.87 -12.77 7.96
N VAL A 55 12.37 -14.01 7.94
CA VAL A 55 12.23 -14.97 9.05
C VAL A 55 13.58 -15.14 9.74
N LEU A 56 13.61 -14.88 11.05
CA LEU A 56 14.81 -15.07 11.87
C LEU A 56 15.01 -16.55 12.19
N THR A 57 15.70 -17.29 11.31
CA THR A 57 16.12 -18.67 11.59
C THR A 57 17.45 -18.73 12.34
N SER A 58 18.34 -17.75 12.10
CA SER A 58 19.55 -17.49 12.89
C SER A 58 19.92 -16.01 12.77
N PRO A 59 19.91 -15.23 13.87
CA PRO A 59 20.07 -13.79 13.79
C PRO A 59 21.51 -13.40 13.42
N THR A 60 21.68 -12.83 12.23
CA THR A 60 22.88 -12.10 11.83
C THR A 60 22.61 -10.59 11.85
N VAL A 61 23.66 -9.77 11.96
CA VAL A 61 23.53 -8.30 11.93
C VAL A 61 22.83 -7.82 10.66
N SER A 62 23.13 -8.44 9.51
CA SER A 62 22.46 -8.13 8.24
C SER A 62 20.97 -8.48 8.27
N LEU A 63 20.62 -9.67 8.76
CA LEU A 63 19.23 -10.11 8.82
C LEU A 63 18.37 -9.24 9.76
N ILE A 64 18.95 -8.74 10.86
CA ILE A 64 18.29 -7.79 11.75
C ILE A 64 18.06 -6.44 11.04
N SER A 65 19.05 -5.97 10.26
CA SER A 65 18.92 -4.75 9.46
C SER A 65 17.83 -4.91 8.39
N ASP A 66 17.87 -6.00 7.63
CA ASP A 66 16.90 -6.31 6.57
C ASP A 66 15.48 -6.41 7.13
N MET A 67 15.32 -7.03 8.31
CA MET A 67 14.03 -7.09 8.99
C MET A 67 13.54 -5.71 9.44
N GLY A 68 14.45 -4.86 9.96
CA GLY A 68 14.15 -3.49 10.32
C GLY A 68 13.70 -2.65 9.13
N ASP A 69 14.37 -2.80 7.98
CA ASP A 69 14.03 -2.07 6.76
C ASP A 69 12.72 -2.59 6.16
N TRP A 70 12.48 -3.90 6.19
CA TRP A 70 11.18 -4.47 5.79
C TRP A 70 10.02 -3.87 6.60
N PHE A 71 10.15 -3.75 7.93
CA PHE A 71 9.09 -3.16 8.76
C PHE A 71 8.86 -1.67 8.51
N LYS A 72 9.92 -0.90 8.21
CA LYS A 72 9.78 0.52 7.83
C LYS A 72 9.03 0.63 6.50
N ASP A 73 9.38 -0.21 5.54
CA ASP A 73 8.78 -0.23 4.22
C ASP A 73 7.31 -0.66 4.26
N GLU A 74 7.00 -1.66 5.08
CA GLU A 74 5.62 -2.09 5.38
C GLU A 74 4.79 -0.96 6.00
N ALA A 75 5.36 -0.21 6.95
CA ALA A 75 4.68 0.93 7.57
C ALA A 75 4.47 2.09 6.59
N SER A 76 5.46 2.38 5.74
CA SER A 76 5.35 3.39 4.68
C SER A 76 4.27 3.01 3.66
N ALA A 77 4.30 1.78 3.16
CA ALA A 77 3.30 1.23 2.24
C ALA A 77 1.89 1.31 2.84
N ARG A 78 1.73 0.97 4.12
CA ARG A 78 0.45 1.12 4.83
C ARG A 78 -0.01 2.58 4.89
N ASN A 79 0.88 3.50 5.23
CA ASN A 79 0.55 4.92 5.29
C ASN A 79 0.14 5.48 3.92
N MET A 80 0.82 5.06 2.85
CA MET A 80 0.45 5.40 1.47
C MET A 80 -0.97 4.96 1.14
N LEU A 81 -1.33 3.72 1.48
CA LEU A 81 -2.69 3.20 1.29
C LEU A 81 -3.73 3.99 2.08
N LEU A 82 -3.48 4.19 3.38
CA LEU A 82 -4.40 4.91 4.27
C LEU A 82 -4.58 6.38 3.85
N SER A 83 -3.55 7.02 3.28
CA SER A 83 -3.61 8.42 2.83
C SER A 83 -4.55 8.65 1.63
N LYS A 84 -4.93 7.59 0.92
CA LYS A 84 -5.77 7.66 -0.28
C LYS A 84 -7.09 6.91 -0.16
N VAL A 85 -7.46 6.45 1.03
CA VAL A 85 -8.77 5.83 1.29
C VAL A 85 -9.56 6.65 2.33
N PRO A 86 -10.90 6.72 2.23
CA PRO A 86 -11.76 7.27 3.27
C PRO A 86 -11.63 6.52 4.60
N ASP A 87 -11.90 7.22 5.71
CA ASP A 87 -11.79 6.66 7.07
C ASP A 87 -12.61 5.39 7.29
N SER A 88 -13.80 5.29 6.68
CA SER A 88 -14.64 4.10 6.78
C SER A 88 -13.99 2.86 6.16
N ILE A 89 -13.17 3.03 5.13
CA ILE A 89 -12.37 1.96 4.52
C ILE A 89 -11.11 1.73 5.34
N ALA A 90 -10.42 2.80 5.77
CA ALA A 90 -9.23 2.71 6.62
C ALA A 90 -9.48 1.84 7.86
N LEU A 91 -10.61 2.03 8.53
CA LEU A 91 -11.01 1.22 9.70
C LEU A 91 -11.19 -0.27 9.39
N LYS A 92 -11.60 -0.62 8.16
CA LYS A 92 -11.65 -2.03 7.71
C LYS A 92 -10.24 -2.55 7.46
N LEU A 93 -9.41 -1.79 6.75
CA LEU A 93 -8.03 -2.16 6.40
C LEU A 93 -7.13 -2.35 7.62
N CYS A 94 -7.37 -1.60 8.70
CA CYS A 94 -6.64 -1.75 9.97
C CYS A 94 -6.77 -3.14 10.61
N LYS A 95 -7.79 -3.94 10.25
CA LYS A 95 -7.95 -5.31 10.74
C LYS A 95 -6.92 -6.28 10.13
N HIS A 96 -6.27 -5.90 9.03
CA HIS A 96 -5.30 -6.72 8.33
C HIS A 96 -3.89 -6.43 8.84
N LEU A 97 -3.14 -7.50 9.15
CA LEU A 97 -1.78 -7.42 9.69
C LEU A 97 -0.75 -6.97 8.64
N THR A 98 -0.95 -7.33 7.37
CA THR A 98 -0.05 -6.96 6.27
C THR A 98 -0.74 -6.03 5.28
N VAL A 99 0.04 -5.23 4.57
CA VAL A 99 -0.41 -4.37 3.47
C VAL A 99 -0.95 -5.22 2.32
N GLU A 100 -0.31 -6.34 2.00
CA GLU A 100 -0.81 -7.34 1.05
C GLU A 100 -2.25 -7.75 1.36
N ALA A 101 -2.53 -8.18 2.60
CA ALA A 101 -3.87 -8.62 3.00
C ALA A 101 -4.89 -7.48 2.97
N ALA A 102 -4.47 -6.27 3.34
CA ALA A 102 -5.31 -5.07 3.24
C ALA A 102 -5.62 -4.73 1.77
N TRP A 103 -4.62 -4.79 0.89
CA TRP A 103 -4.76 -4.53 -0.53
C TRP A 103 -5.64 -5.55 -1.23
N ALA A 104 -5.45 -6.84 -0.95
CA ALA A 104 -6.29 -7.91 -1.47
C ALA A 104 -7.76 -7.74 -1.06
N ALA A 105 -8.02 -7.42 0.21
CA ALA A 105 -9.38 -7.15 0.70
C ALA A 105 -10.01 -5.94 -0.01
N LEU A 106 -9.23 -4.88 -0.22
CA LEU A 106 -9.67 -3.70 -0.96
C LEU A 106 -10.02 -4.03 -2.41
N ASN A 107 -9.15 -4.77 -3.09
CA ASN A 107 -9.35 -5.16 -4.48
C ASN A 107 -10.62 -6.00 -4.66
N THR A 108 -10.85 -6.97 -3.77
CA THR A 108 -12.09 -7.76 -3.78
C THR A 108 -13.33 -6.88 -3.57
N GLU A 109 -13.37 -6.05 -2.51
CA GLU A 109 -14.54 -5.22 -2.20
C GLU A 109 -14.88 -4.24 -3.33
N PHE A 110 -13.87 -3.65 -3.98
CA PHE A 110 -14.08 -2.61 -4.99
C PHE A 110 -14.19 -3.13 -6.41
N THR A 111 -13.64 -4.30 -6.74
CA THR A 111 -13.91 -4.99 -8.00
C THR A 111 -15.37 -5.46 -8.06
N GLU A 112 -15.91 -5.96 -6.95
CA GLU A 112 -17.33 -6.32 -6.86
C GLU A 112 -18.25 -5.09 -6.96
N LYS A 113 -17.93 -4.00 -6.24
CA LYS A 113 -18.75 -2.78 -6.23
C LYS A 113 -18.67 -1.95 -7.51
N SER A 114 -17.53 -1.92 -8.17
CA SER A 114 -17.33 -1.08 -9.37
C SER A 114 -18.01 -1.65 -10.62
N GLY A 115 -18.65 -2.82 -10.53
CA GLY A 115 -19.26 -3.50 -11.67
C GLY A 115 -18.22 -4.05 -12.65
N TYR A 116 -16.93 -4.04 -12.30
CA TYR A 116 -15.86 -4.61 -13.13
C TYR A 116 -16.05 -6.13 -13.33
N ALA A 117 -16.70 -6.81 -12.38
CA ALA A 117 -17.12 -8.20 -12.55
C ALA A 117 -18.20 -8.43 -13.63
N GLN A 118 -18.78 -7.37 -14.23
CA GLN A 118 -19.84 -7.49 -15.24
C GLN A 118 -19.46 -6.98 -16.64
N THR A 119 -18.21 -6.61 -16.90
CA THR A 119 -17.78 -6.27 -18.26
C THR A 119 -16.51 -7.05 -18.64
N ASN A 120 -16.68 -8.36 -18.84
CA ASN A 120 -15.96 -9.02 -19.93
C ASN A 120 -16.48 -8.39 -21.23
N LEU A 121 -15.72 -7.44 -21.77
CA LEU A 121 -15.85 -6.97 -23.16
C LEU A 121 -14.87 -7.78 -24.01
#